data_AF-A0A6I5E6V8-F1
#
_entry.id   AF-A0A6I5E6V8-F1
#
_cell.length_a   1.000
_cell.length_b   1.000
_cell.length_c   1.000
_cell.angle_alpha   90.00
_cell.angle_beta   90.00
_cell.angle_gamma   90.00
#
_symmetry.space_group_name_H-M   'P 1'
#
loop_
_entity.id
_entity.type
_entity.pdbx_description
1 polymer ?
#
loop_
_entity_poly.entity_id
_entity_poly.type
_entity_poly.pdbx_seq_one_letter_code
_entity_poly.pdbx_strand_id
1 'polypeptide(L)'
;MSEHGGAVDGPQRVPRSRLADYADMTDASAAPEPVTSSREQREPDSQQGEHPPSREPLREAAREVPEIVARRREFAALLGDFRRTPVLVPLGDGPGPDEERGLLTADLGGIRFILAFSDEQALARYAVARGEAAREWTYQTILGARLLDVAVPAAGVPWGVALDCADGEEGMVFPPVRGIVPDEAALDIDADRDAGAGHER
;
A
#
# COMPACT_ATOMS: atom_id res chain seq x y z
N MET A 1 -58.71 30.56 -12.83
CA MET A 1 -57.38 31.02 -13.25
C MET A 1 -56.41 29.89 -12.97
N SER A 2 -55.72 29.49 -14.03
CA SER A 2 -54.66 28.50 -14.17
C SER A 2 -53.63 28.42 -13.03
N GLU A 3 -53.53 27.23 -12.45
CA GLU A 3 -52.38 26.31 -12.46
C GLU A 3 -50.91 26.82 -12.41
N HIS A 4 -50.14 26.13 -11.55
CA HIS A 4 -48.71 25.71 -11.66
C HIS A 4 -47.58 26.53 -11.02
N GLY A 5 -46.68 25.76 -10.40
CA GLY A 5 -45.33 26.12 -9.95
C GLY A 5 -45.06 25.52 -8.57
N GLY A 6 -44.41 24.37 -8.39
CA GLY A 6 -43.43 23.68 -9.22
C GLY A 6 -42.34 23.21 -8.28
N ALA A 7 -42.37 21.94 -7.91
CA ALA A 7 -41.33 21.30 -7.11
C ALA A 7 -40.02 21.23 -7.91
N VAL A 8 -38.94 21.74 -7.31
CA VAL A 8 -37.54 21.42 -7.61
C VAL A 8 -36.90 21.27 -6.22
N ASP A 9 -36.14 20.23 -5.90
CA ASP A 9 -35.04 19.67 -6.69
C ASP A 9 -34.83 18.18 -6.33
N GLY A 10 -34.45 17.39 -7.32
CA GLY A 10 -34.39 15.92 -7.24
C GLY A 10 -33.23 15.38 -6.41
N PRO A 11 -33.16 14.05 -6.21
CA PRO A 11 -32.02 13.42 -5.56
C PRO A 11 -30.75 13.70 -6.38
N GLN A 12 -29.74 14.28 -5.72
CA GLN A 12 -28.41 14.48 -6.29
C GLN A 12 -27.93 13.14 -6.87
N ARG A 13 -27.77 13.08 -8.20
CA ARG A 13 -27.30 11.87 -8.88
C ARG A 13 -25.88 11.58 -8.44
N VAL A 14 -25.73 10.57 -7.59
CA VAL A 14 -24.45 9.90 -7.33
C VAL A 14 -23.85 9.47 -8.69
N PRO A 15 -22.56 9.75 -8.96
CA PRO A 15 -21.91 9.32 -10.20
C PRO A 15 -21.98 7.79 -10.33
N ARG A 16 -22.62 7.30 -11.40
CA ARG A 16 -22.69 5.86 -11.70
C ARG A 16 -21.45 5.45 -12.49
N SER A 17 -20.63 4.59 -11.89
CA SER A 17 -19.40 4.12 -12.52
C SER A 17 -19.67 3.08 -13.60
N ARG A 18 -19.12 3.30 -14.80
CA ARG A 18 -19.18 2.40 -15.97
C ARG A 18 -18.00 1.41 -15.97
N LEU A 19 -17.81 0.69 -14.86
CA LEU A 19 -16.66 -0.19 -14.67
C LEU A 19 -16.60 -1.35 -15.67
N ALA A 20 -17.75 -1.78 -16.19
CA ALA A 20 -17.84 -2.82 -17.21
C ALA A 20 -17.15 -2.43 -18.53
N ASP A 21 -17.07 -1.14 -18.84
CA ASP A 21 -16.55 -0.66 -20.13
C ASP A 21 -15.00 -0.70 -20.21
N TYR A 22 -14.31 -0.88 -19.08
CA TYR A 22 -12.83 -0.89 -19.01
C TYR A 22 -12.19 -2.29 -19.00
N ALA A 23 -12.98 -3.35 -18.81
CA ALA A 23 -12.48 -4.72 -18.75
C ALA A 23 -12.01 -5.28 -20.12
N ASP A 24 -12.41 -4.66 -21.23
CA ASP A 24 -12.17 -5.18 -22.59
C ASP A 24 -10.80 -4.81 -23.21
N MET A 25 -9.96 -3.98 -22.56
CA MET A 25 -8.71 -3.47 -23.18
C MET A 25 -7.40 -4.10 -22.69
N THR A 26 -7.40 -4.96 -21.67
CA THR A 26 -6.17 -5.39 -20.97
C THR A 26 -5.52 -6.67 -21.49
N ASP A 27 -6.09 -7.34 -22.50
CA ASP A 27 -5.66 -8.69 -22.92
C ASP A 27 -4.53 -8.71 -23.99
N ALA A 28 -3.85 -7.60 -24.25
CA ALA A 28 -2.97 -7.47 -25.44
C ALA A 28 -1.48 -7.21 -25.20
N SER A 29 -0.96 -7.25 -23.96
CA SER A 29 0.47 -6.93 -23.76
C SER A 29 1.15 -7.71 -22.64
N ALA A 30 1.43 -8.99 -22.88
CA ALA A 30 2.42 -9.73 -22.10
C ALA A 30 3.12 -10.82 -22.94
N ALA A 31 4.32 -10.52 -23.41
CA ALA A 31 5.32 -11.51 -23.78
C ALA A 31 6.73 -10.91 -23.57
N PRO A 32 7.64 -11.56 -22.80
CA PRO A 32 9.02 -11.14 -22.70
C PRO A 32 9.93 -11.97 -23.63
N GLU A 33 10.79 -11.30 -24.39
CA GLU A 33 11.92 -11.92 -25.10
C GLU A 33 13.23 -11.68 -24.32
N PRO A 34 14.16 -12.66 -24.29
CA PRO A 34 15.40 -12.61 -23.52
C PRO A 34 16.55 -11.99 -24.31
N VAL A 35 17.38 -11.17 -23.67
CA VAL A 35 18.64 -10.69 -24.26
C VAL A 35 19.86 -11.13 -23.48
N THR A 36 20.75 -11.74 -24.23
CA THR A 36 22.09 -12.21 -23.92
C THR A 36 23.07 -11.04 -23.79
N SER A 37 24.15 -11.20 -23.02
CA SER A 37 25.50 -10.84 -23.52
C SER A 37 26.61 -11.23 -22.56
N SER A 38 27.56 -11.95 -23.15
CA SER A 38 28.89 -12.30 -22.69
C SER A 38 29.78 -11.08 -22.43
N ARG A 39 30.69 -11.17 -21.45
CA ARG A 39 32.09 -10.84 -21.67
C ARG A 39 33.02 -11.50 -20.67
N GLU A 40 34.18 -11.83 -21.19
CA GLU A 40 35.18 -12.79 -20.73
C GLU A 40 36.39 -12.07 -20.09
N GLN A 41 37.16 -12.83 -19.29
CA GLN A 41 38.63 -12.76 -19.12
C GLN A 41 39.26 -11.67 -18.21
N ARG A 42 39.81 -12.09 -17.06
CA ARG A 42 41.26 -12.43 -16.88
C ARG A 42 41.59 -12.76 -15.41
N GLU A 43 42.24 -13.91 -15.22
CA GLU A 43 43.03 -14.22 -14.02
C GLU A 43 44.36 -13.45 -14.03
N PRO A 44 44.98 -13.24 -12.85
CA PRO A 44 46.20 -14.02 -12.62
C PRO A 44 46.34 -14.57 -11.19
N ASP A 45 47.28 -15.51 -11.14
CA ASP A 45 47.60 -16.51 -10.14
C ASP A 45 48.36 -15.98 -8.90
N SER A 46 48.02 -16.56 -7.75
CA SER A 46 48.81 -16.88 -6.54
C SER A 46 49.79 -15.88 -5.91
N GLN A 47 49.58 -15.56 -4.61
CA GLN A 47 50.35 -16.18 -3.51
C GLN A 47 49.84 -15.80 -2.10
N GLN A 48 49.93 -16.79 -1.22
CA GLN A 48 49.48 -16.88 0.16
C GLN A 48 50.33 -16.05 1.14
N GLY A 49 49.70 -15.63 2.23
CA GLY A 49 50.35 -15.09 3.43
C GLY A 49 49.34 -14.95 4.57
N GLU A 50 49.16 -16.02 5.34
CA GLU A 50 48.42 -16.03 6.60
C GLU A 50 49.07 -15.13 7.67
N HIS A 51 48.28 -14.33 8.39
CA HIS A 51 48.23 -14.30 9.86
C HIS A 51 47.02 -13.47 10.40
N PRO A 52 46.43 -13.81 11.57
CA PRO A 52 45.04 -13.51 11.92
C PRO A 52 44.88 -12.39 12.99
N PRO A 53 43.69 -12.22 13.61
CA PRO A 53 42.87 -11.00 13.54
C PRO A 53 43.16 -9.99 14.66
N SER A 54 43.41 -8.74 14.30
CA SER A 54 43.36 -7.63 15.27
C SER A 54 41.91 -7.16 15.38
N ARG A 55 41.31 -7.44 16.54
CA ARG A 55 40.00 -6.94 16.97
C ARG A 55 39.98 -5.40 16.92
N GLU A 56 39.26 -4.84 15.96
CA GLU A 56 38.64 -3.51 16.08
C GLU A 56 37.12 -3.68 16.17
N PRO A 57 36.53 -4.02 17.33
CA PRO A 57 35.09 -4.08 17.44
C PRO A 57 34.62 -2.71 17.93
N LEU A 58 34.55 -1.67 17.07
CA LEU A 58 33.84 -0.41 17.37
C LEU A 58 33.70 0.60 16.20
N ARG A 59 33.98 0.21 14.95
CA ARG A 59 33.76 1.08 13.77
C ARG A 59 32.93 0.47 12.64
N GLU A 60 32.22 -0.62 12.93
CA GLU A 60 31.25 -1.23 12.00
C GLU A 60 29.82 -0.97 12.49
N ALA A 61 29.56 0.25 12.96
CA ALA A 61 28.20 0.75 13.06
C ALA A 61 27.72 1.03 11.63
N ALA A 62 27.11 0.00 11.03
CA ALA A 62 26.20 0.05 9.90
C ALA A 62 26.64 0.92 8.72
N ARG A 63 27.50 0.37 7.84
CA ARG A 63 27.34 0.72 6.42
C ARG A 63 25.96 0.21 6.01
N GLU A 64 24.94 1.06 6.07
CA GLU A 64 23.67 0.74 5.41
C GLU A 64 24.02 0.37 3.97
N VAL A 65 23.65 -0.86 3.57
CA VAL A 65 23.93 -1.34 2.21
C VAL A 65 23.31 -0.32 1.25
N PRO A 66 24.04 0.22 0.25
CA PRO A 66 23.55 1.31 -0.61
C PRO A 66 22.17 1.03 -1.22
N GLU A 67 21.86 -0.25 -1.45
CA GLU A 67 20.55 -0.73 -1.90
C GLU A 67 19.42 -0.43 -0.90
N ILE A 68 19.63 -0.65 0.41
CA ILE A 68 18.65 -0.34 1.46
C ILE A 68 18.34 1.16 1.48
N VAL A 69 19.37 1.99 1.35
CA VAL A 69 19.22 3.45 1.28
C VAL A 69 18.43 3.86 0.04
N ALA A 70 18.71 3.25 -1.11
CA ALA A 70 17.99 3.51 -2.36
C ALA A 70 16.51 3.12 -2.23
N ARG A 71 16.20 1.93 -1.71
CA ARG A 71 14.83 1.46 -1.48
C ARG A 71 14.05 2.34 -0.51
N ARG A 72 14.69 2.80 0.57
CA ARG A 72 14.05 3.76 1.50
C ARG A 72 13.73 5.08 0.83
N ARG A 73 14.60 5.59 -0.03
CA ARG A 73 14.35 6.84 -0.78
C ARG A 73 13.22 6.67 -1.80
N GLU A 74 13.22 5.55 -2.52
CA GLU A 74 12.16 5.19 -3.46
C GLU A 74 10.81 5.10 -2.74
N PHE A 75 10.75 4.37 -1.62
CA PHE A 75 9.54 4.30 -0.80
C PHE A 75 9.10 5.66 -0.27
N ALA A 76 10.03 6.50 0.19
CA ALA A 76 9.70 7.85 0.65
C ALA A 76 9.14 8.75 -0.47
N ALA A 77 9.62 8.58 -1.71
CA ALA A 77 9.06 9.27 -2.87
C ALA A 77 7.62 8.80 -3.14
N LEU A 78 7.40 7.48 -3.18
CA LEU A 78 6.07 6.88 -3.37
C LEU A 78 5.09 7.28 -2.27
N LEU A 79 5.51 7.25 -1.01
CA LEU A 79 4.72 7.74 0.13
C LEU A 79 4.37 9.22 -0.02
N GLY A 80 5.32 10.04 -0.48
CA GLY A 80 5.10 11.45 -0.75
C GLY A 80 4.05 11.66 -1.84
N ASP A 81 4.14 10.91 -2.93
CA ASP A 81 3.20 10.97 -4.05
C ASP A 81 1.80 10.53 -3.61
N PHE A 82 1.70 9.41 -2.90
CA PHE A 82 0.46 8.94 -2.31
C PHE A 82 -0.18 10.00 -1.41
N ARG A 83 0.60 10.60 -0.50
CA ARG A 83 0.11 11.64 0.43
C ARG A 83 -0.52 12.84 -0.30
N ARG A 84 -0.04 13.18 -1.50
CA ARG A 84 -0.55 14.29 -2.34
C ARG A 84 -1.68 13.89 -3.28
N THR A 85 -1.98 12.60 -3.41
CA THR A 85 -2.91 12.08 -4.41
C THR A 85 -4.26 11.77 -3.79
N PRO A 86 -5.38 12.21 -4.40
CA PRO A 86 -6.70 11.73 -4.01
C PRO A 86 -6.87 10.28 -4.44
N VAL A 87 -7.37 9.44 -3.54
CA VAL A 87 -7.63 8.01 -3.78
C VAL A 87 -9.08 7.67 -3.46
N LEU A 88 -9.59 6.65 -4.11
CA LEU A 88 -10.93 6.10 -3.89
C LEU A 88 -10.89 5.09 -2.75
N VAL A 89 -11.78 5.26 -1.78
CA VAL A 89 -11.85 4.43 -0.58
C VAL A 89 -13.25 3.84 -0.50
N PRO A 90 -13.42 2.56 -0.84
CA PRO A 90 -14.72 1.92 -0.81
C PRO A 90 -15.30 1.87 0.60
N LEU A 91 -16.62 1.97 0.68
CA LEU A 91 -17.36 1.73 1.90
C LEU A 91 -17.64 0.23 2.02
N GLY A 92 -17.32 -0.34 3.17
CA GLY A 92 -17.70 -1.70 3.53
C GLY A 92 -19.16 -1.79 3.97
N ASP A 93 -19.61 -3.02 4.22
CA ASP A 93 -20.97 -3.30 4.71
C ASP A 93 -21.09 -3.27 6.24
N GLY A 94 -19.96 -3.17 6.95
CA GLY A 94 -19.90 -3.11 8.41
C GLY A 94 -20.16 -1.69 8.96
N PRO A 95 -20.66 -1.57 10.20
CA PRO A 95 -20.83 -0.28 10.84
C PRO A 95 -19.46 0.36 11.16
N GLY A 96 -19.34 1.64 10.83
CA GLY A 96 -18.29 2.55 11.26
C GLY A 96 -18.58 3.12 12.66
N PRO A 97 -17.71 4.02 13.17
CA PRO A 97 -17.80 4.53 14.53
C PRO A 97 -19.11 5.29 14.83
N ASP A 98 -19.72 5.90 13.81
CA ASP A 98 -20.94 6.72 13.92
C ASP A 98 -22.17 6.07 13.26
N GLU A 99 -22.27 4.74 13.24
CA GLU A 99 -23.34 3.97 12.55
C GLU A 99 -23.40 4.14 11.01
N GLU A 100 -22.54 4.98 10.43
CA GLU A 100 -22.29 5.05 8.99
C GLU A 100 -21.57 3.80 8.47
N ARG A 101 -21.62 3.52 7.17
CA ARG A 101 -20.84 2.41 6.59
C ARG A 101 -19.35 2.67 6.78
N GLY A 102 -18.66 1.75 7.46
CA GLY A 102 -17.23 1.83 7.70
C GLY A 102 -16.43 1.73 6.39
N LEU A 103 -15.16 2.15 6.42
CA LEU A 103 -14.27 1.95 5.27
C LEU A 103 -14.04 0.45 5.04
N LEU A 104 -13.89 0.06 3.78
CA LEU A 104 -13.56 -1.31 3.44
C LEU A 104 -12.15 -1.63 3.92
N THR A 105 -12.02 -2.76 4.61
CA THR A 105 -10.74 -3.19 5.17
C THR A 105 -10.47 -4.67 4.89
N ALA A 106 -9.19 -5.05 4.88
CA ALA A 106 -8.74 -6.43 4.75
C ALA A 106 -7.59 -6.74 5.72
N ASP A 107 -7.48 -7.98 6.16
CA ASP A 107 -6.38 -8.44 7.02
C ASP A 107 -5.21 -8.96 6.18
N LEU A 108 -4.01 -8.48 6.47
CA LEU A 108 -2.76 -8.97 5.86
C LEU A 108 -1.70 -9.09 6.96
N GLY A 109 -1.15 -10.29 7.14
CA GLY A 109 -0.10 -10.53 8.14
C GLY A 109 -0.51 -10.23 9.59
N GLY A 110 -1.81 -10.33 9.92
CA GLY A 110 -2.35 -10.02 11.25
C GLY A 110 -2.60 -8.52 11.51
N ILE A 111 -2.36 -7.66 10.52
CA ILE A 111 -2.65 -6.23 10.58
C ILE A 111 -3.83 -5.93 9.66
N ARG A 112 -4.72 -5.04 10.10
CA ARG A 112 -5.85 -4.58 9.31
C ARG A 112 -5.43 -3.43 8.39
N PHE A 113 -5.87 -3.44 7.13
CA PHE A 113 -5.57 -2.41 6.14
C PHE A 113 -6.85 -1.81 5.58
N ILE A 114 -6.92 -0.48 5.52
CA ILE A 114 -7.91 0.25 4.71
C ILE A 114 -7.56 0.03 3.25
N LEU A 115 -8.54 -0.38 2.45
CA LEU A 115 -8.35 -0.53 1.01
C LEU A 115 -8.59 0.80 0.31
N ALA A 116 -7.60 1.22 -0.47
CA ALA A 116 -7.65 2.42 -1.30
C ALA A 116 -7.32 2.06 -2.74
N PHE A 117 -7.82 2.85 -3.68
CA PHE A 117 -7.62 2.66 -5.11
C PHE A 117 -7.24 3.98 -5.76
N SER A 118 -6.27 3.94 -6.68
CA SER A 118 -5.81 5.13 -7.40
C SER A 118 -6.91 5.71 -8.29
N ASP A 119 -7.70 4.84 -8.92
CA ASP A 119 -8.79 5.22 -9.81
C ASP A 119 -9.91 4.16 -9.84
N GLU A 120 -10.97 4.45 -10.61
CA GLU A 120 -12.10 3.54 -10.79
C GLU A 120 -11.72 2.23 -11.48
N GLN A 121 -10.68 2.21 -12.33
CA GLN A 121 -10.24 0.98 -13.01
C GLN A 121 -9.57 0.03 -12.03
N ALA A 122 -8.72 0.54 -11.13
CA ALA A 122 -8.13 -0.25 -10.07
C ALA A 122 -9.20 -0.85 -9.13
N LEU A 123 -10.21 -0.06 -8.77
CA LEU A 123 -11.37 -0.56 -8.01
C LEU A 123 -12.15 -1.64 -8.79
N ALA A 124 -12.31 -1.49 -10.10
CA ALA A 124 -12.97 -2.50 -10.93
C ALA A 124 -12.19 -3.82 -10.98
N ARG A 125 -10.87 -3.76 -11.14
CA ARG A 125 -10.00 -4.94 -11.10
C ARG A 125 -10.18 -5.69 -9.78
N TYR A 126 -10.22 -4.96 -8.66
CA TYR A 126 -10.52 -5.54 -7.36
C TYR A 126 -11.92 -6.18 -7.27
N ALA A 127 -12.95 -5.49 -7.76
CA ALA A 127 -14.32 -6.01 -7.77
C ALA A 127 -14.43 -7.30 -8.60
N VAL A 128 -13.77 -7.36 -9.76
CA VAL A 128 -13.72 -8.54 -10.63
C VAL A 128 -12.99 -9.69 -9.95
N ALA A 129 -11.83 -9.44 -9.34
CA ALA A 129 -11.05 -10.45 -8.62
C ALA A 129 -11.85 -11.11 -7.48
N ARG A 130 -12.83 -10.38 -6.91
CA ARG A 130 -13.74 -10.89 -5.87
C ARG A 130 -15.01 -11.56 -6.40
N GLY A 131 -15.25 -11.53 -7.70
CA GLY A 131 -16.54 -11.95 -8.27
C GLY A 131 -17.69 -10.99 -7.93
N GLU A 132 -17.38 -9.75 -7.55
CA GLU A 132 -18.31 -8.72 -7.13
C GLU A 132 -18.46 -7.60 -8.18
N ALA A 133 -18.12 -7.87 -9.45
CA ALA A 133 -18.21 -6.88 -10.53
C ALA A 133 -19.65 -6.37 -10.78
N ALA A 134 -20.66 -7.21 -10.49
CA ALA A 134 -22.07 -6.84 -10.64
C ALA A 134 -22.63 -6.02 -9.45
N ARG A 135 -21.86 -5.91 -8.36
CA ARG A 135 -22.25 -5.17 -7.16
C ARG A 135 -22.08 -3.67 -7.39
N GLU A 136 -22.95 -2.86 -6.79
CA GLU A 136 -22.74 -1.41 -6.70
C GLU A 136 -21.68 -1.10 -5.63
N TRP A 137 -20.60 -0.44 -6.06
CA TRP A 137 -19.49 -0.02 -5.20
C TRP A 137 -19.64 1.46 -4.85
N THR A 138 -19.92 1.75 -3.58
CA THR A 138 -19.88 3.12 -3.04
C THR A 138 -18.49 3.40 -2.50
N TYR A 139 -17.93 4.57 -2.83
CA TYR A 139 -16.61 4.98 -2.37
C TYR A 139 -16.57 6.47 -2.03
N GLN A 140 -15.59 6.86 -1.23
CA GLN A 140 -15.24 8.25 -0.96
C GLN A 140 -13.92 8.60 -1.65
N THR A 141 -13.78 9.83 -2.12
CA THR A 141 -12.49 10.34 -2.60
C THR A 141 -11.80 11.07 -1.45
N ILE A 142 -10.67 10.53 -0.98
CA ILE A 142 -9.94 11.02 0.19
C ILE A 142 -8.48 11.28 -0.22
N LEU A 143 -7.91 12.41 0.23
CA LEU A 143 -6.48 12.66 0.06
C LEU A 143 -5.66 11.62 0.82
N GLY A 144 -4.62 11.03 0.22
CA GLY A 144 -3.81 10.00 0.87
C GLY A 144 -3.25 10.43 2.24
N ALA A 145 -2.86 11.70 2.40
CA ALA A 145 -2.45 12.23 3.70
C ALA A 145 -3.58 12.16 4.76
N ARG A 146 -4.84 12.44 4.39
CA ARG A 146 -5.97 12.33 5.33
C ARG A 146 -6.25 10.89 5.74
N LEU A 147 -6.01 9.92 4.85
CA LEU A 147 -6.12 8.51 5.24
C LEU A 147 -5.10 8.15 6.31
N LEU A 148 -3.82 8.48 6.08
CA LEU A 148 -2.74 8.12 7.00
C LEU A 148 -2.80 8.90 8.32
N ASP A 149 -3.16 10.18 8.26
CA ASP A 149 -3.03 11.09 9.41
C ASP A 149 -4.34 11.25 10.20
N VAL A 150 -5.49 10.82 9.67
CA VAL A 150 -6.80 10.99 10.33
C VAL A 150 -7.57 9.68 10.40
N ALA A 151 -7.78 9.01 9.26
CA ALA A 151 -8.61 7.80 9.23
C ALA A 151 -7.98 6.64 10.01
N VAL A 152 -6.66 6.45 9.86
CA VAL A 152 -5.91 5.43 10.59
C VAL A 152 -5.93 5.67 12.11
N PRO A 153 -5.56 6.86 12.64
CA PRO A 153 -5.68 7.13 14.07
C PRO A 153 -7.11 7.00 14.63
N ALA A 154 -8.13 7.37 13.85
CA ALA A 154 -9.53 7.29 14.27
C ALA A 154 -10.04 5.85 14.46
N ALA A 155 -9.39 4.85 13.85
CA ALA A 155 -9.77 3.45 14.00
C ALA A 155 -9.52 2.88 15.41
N GLY A 156 -8.71 3.57 16.24
CA GLY A 156 -8.42 3.18 17.63
C GLY A 156 -7.57 1.91 17.78
N VAL A 157 -7.24 1.24 16.67
CA VAL A 157 -6.28 0.14 16.58
C VAL A 157 -5.41 0.38 15.33
N PRO A 158 -4.16 -0.07 15.33
CA PRO A 158 -3.22 0.25 14.26
C PRO A 158 -3.63 -0.36 12.93
N TRP A 159 -4.02 0.51 11.99
CA TRP A 159 -4.43 0.13 10.63
C TRP A 159 -3.43 0.64 9.61
N GLY A 160 -3.03 -0.21 8.66
CA GLY A 160 -2.30 0.25 7.48
C GLY A 160 -3.25 0.73 6.37
N VAL A 161 -2.67 1.16 5.25
CA VAL A 161 -3.39 1.40 4.00
C VAL A 161 -2.81 0.51 2.90
N ALA A 162 -3.67 -0.18 2.15
CA ALA A 162 -3.28 -0.94 0.97
C ALA A 162 -3.88 -0.27 -0.27
N LEU A 163 -3.02 0.23 -1.15
CA LEU A 163 -3.37 0.86 -2.42
C LEU A 163 -3.30 -0.18 -3.55
N ASP A 164 -4.35 -0.24 -4.36
CA ASP A 164 -4.38 -1.05 -5.59
C ASP A 164 -4.02 -2.52 -5.34
N CYS A 165 -4.53 -3.09 -4.25
CA CYS A 165 -4.16 -4.45 -3.80
C CYS A 165 -4.53 -5.59 -4.79
N ALA A 166 -5.30 -5.30 -5.83
CA ALA A 166 -5.62 -6.24 -6.91
C ALA A 166 -4.57 -6.24 -8.04
N ASP A 167 -3.60 -5.33 -8.03
CA ASP A 167 -2.65 -5.11 -9.12
C ASP A 167 -1.32 -5.85 -8.90
N GLY A 168 -1.30 -6.81 -7.97
CA GLY A 168 -0.14 -7.67 -7.74
C GLY A 168 1.09 -6.88 -7.26
N GLU A 169 2.18 -6.95 -8.02
CA GLU A 169 3.45 -6.27 -7.69
C GLU A 169 3.40 -4.75 -7.85
N GLU A 170 2.40 -4.23 -8.57
CA GLU A 170 2.19 -2.79 -8.74
C GLU A 170 1.41 -2.18 -7.55
N GLY A 171 0.71 -3.02 -6.79
CA GLY A 171 0.03 -2.61 -5.56
C GLY A 171 0.99 -2.17 -4.47
N MET A 172 0.56 -1.25 -3.61
CA MET A 172 1.40 -0.68 -2.55
C MET A 172 0.79 -0.88 -1.18
N VAL A 173 1.64 -1.12 -0.18
CA VAL A 173 1.22 -1.22 1.22
C VAL A 173 1.94 -0.19 2.06
N PHE A 174 1.17 0.57 2.83
CA PHE A 174 1.61 1.54 3.80
C PHE A 174 1.33 0.98 5.21
N PRO A 175 2.31 0.26 5.82
CA PRO A 175 2.11 -0.31 7.15
C PRO A 175 1.98 0.79 8.22
N PRO A 176 1.27 0.52 9.33
CA PRO A 176 1.13 1.48 10.42
C PRO A 176 2.40 1.54 11.25
N VAL A 177 3.48 2.13 10.72
CA VAL A 177 4.74 2.32 11.43
C VAL A 177 5.14 3.79 11.45
N ARG A 178 6.02 4.15 12.37
CA ARG A 178 6.53 5.52 12.51
C ARG A 178 7.15 5.99 11.19
N GLY A 179 6.85 7.24 10.82
CA GLY A 179 7.25 7.83 9.54
C GLY A 179 6.29 7.57 8.37
N ILE A 180 5.33 6.65 8.53
CA ILE A 180 4.22 6.46 7.59
C ILE A 180 2.92 7.03 8.16
N VAL A 181 2.61 6.71 9.41
CA VAL A 181 1.44 7.20 10.16
C VAL A 181 1.89 8.01 11.38
N PRO A 182 1.01 8.83 11.99
CA PRO A 182 1.30 9.49 13.26
C PRO A 182 1.73 8.50 14.36
N ASP A 183 2.59 8.95 15.27
CA ASP A 183 3.22 8.10 16.29
C ASP A 183 2.19 7.41 17.20
N GLU A 184 1.06 8.05 17.49
CA GLU A 184 -0.03 7.50 18.31
C GLU A 184 -0.75 6.30 17.66
N ALA A 185 -0.69 6.19 16.34
CA ALA A 185 -1.31 5.11 15.56
C ALA A 185 -0.29 4.12 15.00
N ALA A 186 1.00 4.39 15.19
CA ALA A 186 2.07 3.51 14.77
C ALA A 186 2.16 2.28 15.67
N LEU A 187 2.25 1.11 15.05
CA LEU A 187 2.82 -0.07 15.68
C LEU A 187 4.30 0.18 15.91
N ASP A 188 4.71 0.03 17.17
CA ASP A 188 6.12 -0.13 17.48
C ASP A 188 6.53 -1.54 17.06
N ILE A 189 7.05 -1.64 15.83
CA ILE A 189 7.84 -2.80 15.43
C ILE A 189 9.25 -2.56 15.94
N ASP A 190 9.41 -2.48 17.28
CA ASP A 190 10.70 -2.76 17.85
C ASP A 190 11.11 -4.15 17.36
N ALA A 191 12.36 -4.26 16.94
CA ALA A 191 12.98 -5.39 16.27
C ALA A 191 13.00 -6.68 17.12
N ASP A 192 11.84 -7.21 17.49
CA ASP A 192 11.72 -8.45 18.24
C ASP A 192 11.68 -9.64 17.29
N ARG A 193 12.88 -9.96 16.78
CA ARG A 193 13.20 -11.34 16.43
C ARG A 193 14.58 -11.80 16.87
N ASP A 194 15.23 -11.11 17.82
CA ASP A 194 16.40 -11.70 18.50
C ASP A 194 16.66 -11.17 19.92
N ALA A 195 15.62 -11.00 20.74
CA ALA A 195 15.77 -10.71 22.16
C ALA A 195 14.83 -11.55 23.03
N GLY A 196 14.86 -12.88 22.89
CA GLY A 196 13.92 -13.70 23.65
C GLY A 196 14.10 -15.22 23.62
N ALA A 197 15.32 -15.74 23.67
CA ALA A 197 15.53 -17.13 24.11
C ALA A 197 16.73 -17.22 25.06
N GLY A 198 16.56 -16.64 26.26
CA GLY A 198 17.26 -17.14 27.43
C GLY A 198 16.78 -18.56 27.74
N HIS A 199 17.72 -19.50 27.84
CA HIS A 199 17.54 -20.66 28.71
C HIS A 199 18.62 -20.60 29.78
N GLU A 200 18.21 -20.19 30.97
CA GLU A 200 18.83 -20.51 32.25
C GLU A 200 19.22 -21.99 32.31
N ARG A 201 20.49 -22.29 32.63
CA ARG A 201 20.93 -22.97 33.87
C ARG A 201 22.42 -23.25 33.85
#